data_AF-A0A918ACV5-F1
#
_entry.id   AF-A0A918ACV5-F1
#
_cell.length_a   1.000
_cell.length_b   1.000
_cell.length_c   1.000
_cell.angle_alpha   90.00
_cell.angle_beta   90.00
_cell.angle_gamma   90.00
#
_symmetry.space_group_name_H-M   'P 1'
#
loop_
_entity.id
_entity.type
_entity.pdbx_description
1 polymer ?
#
loop_
_entity_poly.entity_id
_entity_poly.type
_entity_poly.pdbx_seq_one_letter_code
_entity_poly.pdbx_strand_id
1 'polypeptide(L)'
;MATGGPPGQWEEAVAAVSGIRGYEIPRKQDAVHVGTVKTYKGRAVPSEGCDGWAQRKLNENAPGPDGKVPAKPHIYKNLYVLMDDAAIAAYNHPQVRAAGSAWSECMRASGFVYPDPPSAESDKRWAGRGGQDSAGQPPGKDEIAVSVADEACRLKVDYSGARKRAYASAQEKIIAANRPTLDRLSGLLKVRYANAVKILP
;
A
#
# COMPACT_ATOMS: atom_id res chain seq x y z
N MET A 1 -6.62 6.57 -2.82
CA MET A 1 -6.27 6.38 -4.24
C MET A 1 -6.15 4.89 -4.48
N ALA A 2 -7.10 4.29 -5.19
CA ALA A 2 -6.99 2.89 -5.58
C ALA A 2 -6.14 2.83 -6.86
N THR A 3 -4.93 2.32 -6.74
CA THR A 3 -4.07 1.93 -7.86
C THR A 3 -4.60 0.63 -8.45
N GLY A 4 -5.73 0.69 -9.16
CA GLY A 4 -6.27 -0.46 -9.88
C GLY A 4 -5.91 -0.34 -11.36
N GLY A 5 -5.00 -1.18 -11.85
CA GLY A 5 -4.86 -1.39 -13.30
C GLY A 5 -6.13 -2.02 -13.92
N PRO A 6 -6.09 -2.54 -15.16
CA PRO A 6 -7.19 -3.31 -15.72
C PRO A 6 -7.67 -4.38 -14.73
N PRO A 7 -8.95 -4.79 -14.80
CA PRO A 7 -9.48 -5.86 -13.95
C PRO A 7 -8.56 -7.08 -13.98
N GLY A 8 -8.15 -7.58 -12.82
CA GLY A 8 -7.16 -8.65 -12.72
C GLY A 8 -5.72 -8.17 -12.58
N GLN A 9 -5.34 -6.94 -12.97
CA GLN A 9 -3.95 -6.48 -12.85
C GLN A 9 -3.53 -6.32 -11.39
N TRP A 10 -4.42 -5.86 -10.52
CA TRP A 10 -4.09 -5.80 -9.10
C TRP A 10 -3.95 -7.20 -8.50
N GLU A 11 -4.86 -8.10 -8.84
CA GLU A 11 -4.82 -9.49 -8.42
C GLU A 11 -3.56 -10.20 -8.94
N GLU A 12 -3.17 -9.96 -10.19
CA GLU A 12 -1.97 -10.49 -10.83
C GLU A 12 -0.69 -9.80 -10.32
N ALA A 13 -0.70 -8.51 -10.00
CA ALA A 13 0.44 -7.82 -9.39
C ALA A 13 0.66 -8.30 -7.95
N VAL A 14 -0.41 -8.47 -7.17
CA VAL A 14 -0.35 -9.06 -5.84
C VAL A 14 0.10 -10.51 -5.93
N ALA A 15 -0.42 -11.30 -6.87
CA ALA A 15 -0.01 -12.68 -7.08
C ALA A 15 1.44 -12.78 -7.59
N ALA A 16 1.92 -11.86 -8.42
CA ALA A 16 3.30 -11.85 -8.91
C ALA A 16 4.31 -11.51 -7.80
N VAL A 17 3.92 -10.66 -6.84
CA VAL A 17 4.77 -10.29 -5.70
C VAL A 17 4.70 -11.32 -4.57
N SER A 18 3.54 -11.94 -4.33
CA SER A 18 3.30 -12.79 -3.15
C SER A 18 3.11 -14.28 -3.46
N GLY A 19 2.87 -14.67 -4.72
CA GLY A 19 2.42 -16.01 -5.11
C GLY A 19 0.96 -16.31 -4.77
N ILE A 20 0.23 -15.36 -4.16
CA ILE A 20 -1.11 -15.56 -3.60
C ILE A 20 -2.10 -14.72 -4.41
N ARG A 21 -3.12 -15.37 -5.00
CA ARG A 21 -4.28 -14.66 -5.56
C ARG A 21 -5.10 -14.08 -4.40
N GLY A 22 -5.38 -12.78 -4.45
CA GLY A 22 -6.25 -12.13 -3.48
C GLY A 22 -7.59 -12.87 -3.41
N TYR A 23 -8.11 -13.12 -2.22
CA TYR A 23 -9.45 -13.68 -2.03
C TYR A 23 -10.39 -12.55 -1.61
N GLU A 24 -11.52 -12.40 -2.31
CA GLU A 24 -12.58 -11.50 -1.88
C GLU A 24 -13.43 -12.19 -0.82
N ILE A 25 -13.71 -11.45 0.26
CA ILE A 25 -14.68 -11.89 1.25
C ILE A 25 -16.04 -11.34 0.80
N PRO A 26 -17.00 -12.21 0.41
CA PRO A 26 -18.33 -11.76 0.03
C PRO A 26 -18.96 -10.91 1.13
N ARG A 27 -19.66 -9.82 0.78
CA ARG A 27 -20.31 -8.92 1.76
C ARG A 27 -21.15 -9.67 2.81
N LYS A 28 -21.83 -10.75 2.40
CA LYS A 28 -22.64 -11.61 3.30
C LYS A 28 -21.82 -12.36 4.37
N GLN A 29 -20.50 -12.41 4.24
CA GLN A 29 -19.55 -13.04 5.16
C GLN A 29 -18.74 -12.01 5.94
N ASP A 30 -18.86 -10.71 5.64
CA ASP A 30 -18.10 -9.65 6.29
C ASP A 30 -18.33 -9.65 7.81
N ALA A 31 -19.59 -9.76 8.24
CA ALA A 31 -19.94 -9.80 9.66
C ALA A 31 -19.29 -10.97 10.43
N VAL A 32 -19.06 -12.10 9.75
CA VAL A 32 -18.35 -13.26 10.31
C VAL A 32 -16.86 -13.05 10.29
N HIS A 33 -16.35 -12.43 9.21
CA HIS A 33 -14.94 -12.15 9.03
C HIS A 33 -14.40 -11.21 10.11
N VAL A 34 -15.11 -10.10 10.40
CA VAL A 34 -14.72 -9.11 11.41
C VAL A 34 -15.33 -9.36 12.79
N GLY A 35 -16.27 -10.30 12.91
CA GLY A 35 -16.85 -10.71 14.20
C GLY A 35 -17.91 -9.77 14.77
N THR A 36 -18.66 -9.05 13.91
CA THR A 36 -19.80 -8.22 14.34
C THR A 36 -21.05 -9.04 14.66
N VAL A 37 -21.05 -10.34 14.36
CA VAL A 37 -22.07 -11.31 14.80
C VAL A 37 -21.44 -12.39 15.70
N LYS A 38 -22.21 -12.88 16.68
CA LYS A 38 -21.76 -13.94 17.61
C LYS A 38 -21.95 -15.36 17.04
N THR A 39 -22.89 -15.54 16.13
CA THR A 39 -23.21 -16.83 15.52
C THR A 39 -23.52 -16.65 14.04
N TYR A 40 -23.17 -17.65 13.23
CA TYR A 40 -23.48 -17.69 11.80
C TYR A 40 -23.74 -19.13 11.36
N LYS A 41 -24.91 -19.38 10.76
CA LYS A 41 -25.36 -20.73 10.36
C LYS A 41 -25.20 -21.78 11.49
N GLY A 42 -25.58 -21.42 12.71
CA GLY A 42 -25.50 -22.30 13.89
C GLY A 42 -24.10 -22.51 14.48
N ARG A 43 -23.06 -21.86 13.93
CA ARG A 43 -21.69 -21.93 14.47
C ARG A 43 -21.36 -20.65 15.21
N ALA A 44 -20.65 -20.77 16.33
CA ALA A 44 -20.11 -19.62 17.04
C ALA A 44 -19.03 -18.94 16.18
N VAL A 45 -19.10 -17.61 16.10
CA VAL A 45 -18.08 -16.80 15.45
C VAL A 45 -17.02 -16.45 16.50
N PRO A 46 -15.71 -16.64 16.22
CA PRO A 46 -14.66 -16.30 17.17
C PRO A 46 -14.69 -14.82 17.56
N SER A 47 -14.15 -14.48 18.73
CA SER A 47 -13.90 -13.07 19.08
C SER A 47 -13.00 -12.42 18.02
N GLU A 48 -13.39 -11.21 17.57
CA GLU A 48 -12.78 -10.49 16.44
C GLU A 48 -12.91 -11.22 15.08
N GLY A 49 -13.84 -12.17 15.00
CA GLY A 49 -14.17 -12.89 13.77
C GLY A 49 -13.10 -13.86 13.31
N CYS A 50 -13.24 -14.30 12.06
CA CYS A 50 -12.27 -15.17 11.41
C CYS A 50 -10.90 -14.49 11.23
N ASP A 51 -10.85 -13.18 10.98
CA ASP A 51 -9.56 -12.46 10.89
C ASP A 51 -8.81 -12.50 12.22
N GLY A 52 -9.44 -12.08 13.32
CA GLY A 52 -8.79 -12.09 14.62
C GLY A 52 -8.33 -13.50 15.04
N TRP A 53 -9.13 -14.53 14.73
CA TRP A 53 -8.72 -15.92 14.93
C TRP A 53 -7.48 -16.27 14.09
N ALA A 54 -7.47 -15.93 12.80
CA ALA A 54 -6.33 -16.18 11.93
C ALA A 54 -5.08 -15.43 12.42
N GLN A 55 -5.20 -14.16 12.83
CA GLN A 55 -4.07 -13.39 13.37
C GLN A 55 -3.47 -14.04 14.61
N ARG A 56 -4.31 -14.51 15.54
CA ARG A 56 -3.83 -15.24 16.73
C ARG A 56 -3.12 -16.53 16.35
N LYS A 57 -3.65 -17.28 15.38
CA LYS A 57 -3.01 -18.50 14.89
C LYS A 57 -1.69 -18.25 14.19
N LEU A 58 -1.60 -17.21 13.36
CA LEU A 58 -0.34 -16.81 12.73
C LEU A 58 0.70 -16.38 13.76
N ASN A 59 0.28 -15.73 14.85
CA ASN A 59 1.17 -15.27 15.91
C ASN A 59 1.46 -16.33 17.00
N GLU A 60 0.94 -17.55 16.87
CA GLU A 60 1.14 -18.59 17.88
C GLU A 60 2.65 -18.88 18.04
N ASN A 61 3.14 -18.75 19.28
CA ASN A 61 4.56 -18.83 19.65
C ASN A 61 5.48 -17.76 19.01
N ALA A 62 4.91 -16.71 18.40
CA ALA A 62 5.71 -15.60 17.90
C ALA A 62 6.08 -14.64 19.04
N PRO A 63 7.37 -14.25 19.17
CA PRO A 63 7.77 -13.27 20.16
C PRO A 63 7.17 -11.90 19.82
N GLY A 64 6.69 -11.19 20.84
CA GLY A 64 6.35 -9.78 20.72
C GLY A 64 7.61 -8.92 20.49
N PRO A 65 7.44 -7.65 20.11
CA PRO A 65 8.54 -6.74 19.78
C PRO A 65 9.42 -6.34 20.97
N ASP A 66 9.12 -6.80 22.19
CA ASP A 66 10.00 -6.69 23.37
C ASP A 66 10.59 -8.05 23.80
N GLY A 67 10.19 -9.14 23.15
CA GLY A 67 10.58 -10.52 23.49
C GLY A 67 10.01 -11.05 24.80
N LYS A 68 9.17 -10.26 25.51
CA LYS A 68 8.67 -10.60 26.85
C LYS A 68 7.23 -11.08 26.83
N VAL A 69 6.43 -10.59 25.89
CA VAL A 69 5.05 -11.00 25.71
C VAL A 69 4.84 -11.61 24.32
N PRO A 70 3.85 -12.51 24.14
CA PRO A 70 3.49 -13.00 22.81
C PRO A 70 3.09 -11.85 21.86
N ALA A 71 3.31 -12.05 20.56
CA ALA A 71 2.94 -11.09 19.55
C ALA A 71 1.42 -10.84 19.53
N LYS A 72 1.02 -9.59 19.78
CA LYS A 72 -0.37 -9.16 19.64
C LYS A 72 -0.83 -9.22 18.17
N PRO A 73 -2.13 -9.43 17.91
CA PRO A 73 -2.68 -9.31 16.55
C PRO A 73 -2.24 -8.00 15.89
N HIS A 74 -2.02 -8.05 14.58
CA HIS A 74 -1.64 -6.90 13.75
C HIS A 74 -0.33 -6.18 14.06
N ILE A 75 0.50 -6.66 14.99
CA ILE A 75 1.78 -6.00 15.30
C ILE A 75 2.74 -5.92 14.11
N TYR A 76 2.58 -6.79 13.10
CA TYR A 76 3.30 -6.72 11.83
C TYR A 76 3.03 -5.42 11.05
N LYS A 77 1.89 -4.75 11.28
CA LYS A 77 1.55 -3.48 10.64
C LYS A 77 2.48 -2.34 11.03
N ASN A 78 3.26 -2.48 12.10
CA ASN A 78 4.33 -1.54 12.43
C ASN A 78 5.35 -1.41 11.28
N LEU A 79 5.53 -2.46 10.46
CA LEU A 79 6.35 -2.35 9.25
C LEU A 79 5.77 -1.30 8.27
N TYR A 80 4.45 -1.27 8.08
CA TYR A 80 3.81 -0.30 7.19
C TYR A 80 3.97 1.13 7.70
N VAL A 81 3.88 1.34 9.02
CA VAL A 81 4.15 2.66 9.62
C VAL A 81 5.56 3.14 9.27
N LEU A 82 6.57 2.27 9.40
CA LEU A 82 7.95 2.62 9.02
C LEU A 82 8.12 2.87 7.51
N MET A 83 7.37 2.16 6.66
CA MET A 83 7.34 2.40 5.21
C MET A 83 6.69 3.75 4.86
N ASP A 84 5.62 4.10 5.56
CA ASP A 84 4.91 5.38 5.41
C ASP A 84 5.79 6.55 5.87
N ASP A 85 6.48 6.40 7.01
CA ASP A 85 7.45 7.38 7.50
C ASP A 85 8.55 7.64 6.45
N ALA A 86 9.04 6.58 5.80
CA ALA A 86 10.04 6.70 4.73
C ALA A 86 9.46 7.46 3.52
N ALA A 87 8.20 7.18 3.18
CA ALA A 87 7.54 7.79 2.03
C ALA A 87 7.30 9.28 2.26
N ILE A 88 6.84 9.64 3.46
CA ILE A 88 6.65 11.03 3.89
C ILE A 88 7.98 11.78 3.91
N ALA A 89 9.02 11.20 4.51
CA ALA A 89 10.34 11.81 4.56
C ALA A 89 10.93 12.05 3.16
N ALA A 90 10.77 11.08 2.25
CA ALA A 90 11.22 11.20 0.87
C ALA A 90 10.43 12.23 0.07
N TYR A 91 9.11 12.27 0.25
CA TYR A 91 8.25 13.25 -0.42
C TYR A 91 8.61 14.69 -0.02
N ASN A 92 8.94 14.90 1.25
CA ASN A 92 9.35 16.20 1.79
C ASN A 92 10.82 16.55 1.51
N HIS A 93 11.58 15.66 0.85
CA HIS A 93 12.99 15.89 0.58
C HIS A 93 13.21 17.10 -0.34
N PRO A 94 14.19 17.98 -0.06
CA PRO A 94 14.40 19.21 -0.83
C PRO A 94 14.55 18.99 -2.34
N GLN A 95 15.24 17.92 -2.76
CA GLN A 95 15.40 17.59 -4.18
C GLN A 95 14.08 17.20 -4.86
N VAL A 96 13.17 16.52 -4.14
CA VAL A 96 11.85 16.15 -4.66
C VAL A 96 10.97 17.39 -4.78
N ARG A 97 11.01 18.28 -3.77
CA ARG A 97 10.31 19.58 -3.84
C ARG A 97 10.79 20.44 -5.01
N ALA A 98 12.11 20.52 -5.22
CA ALA A 98 12.69 21.27 -6.33
C ALA A 98 12.26 20.69 -7.69
N ALA A 99 12.31 19.36 -7.85
CA ALA A 99 11.82 18.70 -9.06
C ALA A 99 10.32 18.90 -9.26
N GLY A 100 9.52 18.92 -8.18
CA GLY A 100 8.09 19.21 -8.22
C GLY A 100 7.79 20.63 -8.71
N SER A 101 8.54 21.63 -8.24
CA SER A 101 8.43 23.01 -8.74
C SER A 101 8.79 23.11 -10.22
N ALA A 102 9.90 22.51 -10.64
CA ALA A 102 10.31 22.49 -12.05
C ALA A 102 9.28 21.76 -12.94
N TRP A 103 8.69 20.67 -12.44
CA TRP A 103 7.61 19.96 -13.11
C TRP A 103 6.39 20.86 -13.29
N SER A 104 5.98 21.61 -12.26
CA SER A 104 4.82 22.52 -12.31
C SER A 104 5.02 23.62 -13.36
N GLU A 105 6.24 24.17 -13.45
CA GLU A 105 6.61 25.13 -14.49
C GLU A 105 6.53 24.52 -15.90
N CYS A 106 7.00 23.28 -16.07
CA CYS A 106 6.90 22.55 -17.33
C CYS A 106 5.45 22.29 -17.74
N MET A 107 4.60 21.87 -16.80
CA MET A 107 3.17 21.65 -17.06
C MET A 107 2.50 22.95 -17.49
N ARG A 108 2.80 24.06 -16.81
CA ARG A 108 2.27 25.38 -17.15
C ARG A 108 2.68 25.82 -18.56
N ALA A 109 3.94 25.58 -18.95
CA ALA A 109 4.40 25.82 -20.32
C ALA A 109 3.69 24.92 -21.35
N SER A 110 3.19 23.76 -20.92
CA SER A 110 2.41 22.81 -21.74
C SER A 110 0.90 23.09 -21.72
N GLY A 111 0.46 24.18 -21.08
CA GLY A 111 -0.95 24.59 -21.01
C GLY A 111 -1.75 24.02 -19.84
N PHE A 112 -1.10 23.32 -18.90
CA PHE A 112 -1.75 22.69 -17.75
C PHE A 112 -1.27 23.30 -16.43
N VAL A 113 -2.19 23.66 -15.54
CA VAL A 113 -1.84 24.32 -14.27
C VAL A 113 -2.07 23.37 -13.11
N TYR A 114 -0.97 22.86 -12.54
CA TYR A 114 -0.97 22.02 -11.36
C TYR A 114 0.16 22.42 -10.41
N PRO A 115 -0.09 22.50 -9.09
CA PRO A 115 0.95 22.86 -8.13
C PRO A 115 1.96 21.73 -7.90
N ASP A 116 1.54 20.47 -8.07
CA ASP A 116 2.37 19.28 -7.91
C ASP A 116 1.79 18.08 -8.70
N PRO A 117 2.60 17.03 -8.94
CA PRO A 117 2.14 15.85 -9.69
C PRO A 117 0.93 15.13 -9.06
N PRO A 118 0.83 14.94 -7.72
CA PRO A 118 -0.37 14.36 -7.11
C PRO A 118 -1.66 15.13 -7.39
N SER A 119 -1.59 16.45 -7.54
CA SER A 119 -2.75 17.28 -7.91
C SER A 119 -3.23 17.03 -9.34
N ALA A 120 -2.33 16.71 -10.26
CA ALA A 120 -2.73 16.20 -11.58
C ALA A 120 -3.36 14.81 -11.43
N GLU A 121 -2.68 13.85 -10.79
CA GLU A 121 -3.20 12.49 -10.61
C GLU A 121 -4.61 12.46 -9.97
N SER A 122 -4.91 13.39 -9.06
CA SER A 122 -6.19 13.49 -8.33
C SER A 122 -7.22 14.47 -8.91
N ASP A 123 -7.03 14.97 -10.13
CA ASP A 123 -7.98 15.89 -10.74
C ASP A 123 -9.39 15.28 -10.81
N LYS A 124 -10.38 16.06 -10.35
CA LYS A 124 -11.77 15.61 -10.27
C LYS A 124 -12.39 15.34 -11.64
N ARG A 125 -11.82 15.86 -12.73
CA ARG A 125 -12.29 15.62 -14.11
C ARG A 125 -12.21 14.14 -14.51
N TRP A 126 -11.29 13.38 -13.93
CA TRP A 126 -11.19 11.92 -14.11
C TRP A 126 -11.50 11.14 -12.83
N ALA A 127 -12.11 11.76 -11.83
CA ALA A 127 -12.61 11.03 -10.67
C ALA A 127 -13.65 9.97 -11.09
N GLY A 128 -13.57 8.80 -10.46
CA GLY A 128 -14.47 7.68 -10.77
C GLY A 128 -14.14 6.91 -12.05
N ARG A 129 -13.03 7.23 -12.74
CA ARG A 129 -12.55 6.51 -13.95
C ARG A 129 -11.46 5.45 -13.68
N GLY A 130 -10.95 5.35 -12.44
CA GLY A 130 -9.82 4.49 -12.07
C GLY A 130 -10.10 3.43 -10.99
N GLY A 131 -11.33 2.95 -10.87
CA GLY A 131 -11.73 1.93 -9.88
C GLY A 131 -12.35 0.68 -10.52
N GLN A 132 -12.63 -0.35 -9.72
CA GLN A 132 -13.34 -1.56 -10.17
C GLN A 132 -14.69 -1.22 -10.82
N ASP A 133 -15.37 -0.16 -10.36
CA ASP A 133 -16.63 0.34 -10.92
C ASP A 133 -16.46 1.06 -12.27
N SER A 134 -15.24 1.41 -12.64
CA SER A 134 -14.85 2.06 -13.90
C SER A 134 -14.25 1.11 -14.92
N ALA A 135 -14.11 -0.17 -14.56
CA ALA A 135 -13.52 -1.21 -15.37
C ALA A 135 -14.12 -1.22 -16.79
N GLY A 136 -13.34 -0.75 -17.76
CA GLY A 136 -13.73 -0.71 -19.18
C GLY A 136 -14.10 0.67 -19.74
N GLN A 137 -14.08 1.74 -18.94
CA GLN A 137 -14.20 3.10 -19.50
C GLN A 137 -12.83 3.59 -19.99
N PRO A 138 -12.66 3.90 -21.28
CA PRO A 138 -11.39 4.46 -21.77
C PRO A 138 -11.14 5.86 -21.20
N PRO A 139 -9.87 6.25 -21.00
CA PRO A 139 -9.54 7.59 -20.55
C PRO A 139 -10.02 8.65 -21.56
N GLY A 140 -10.42 9.80 -21.05
CA GLY A 140 -10.85 10.92 -21.90
C GLY A 140 -9.68 11.56 -22.66
N LYS A 141 -9.97 12.33 -23.72
CA LYS A 141 -8.92 13.06 -24.47
C LYS A 141 -8.10 14.00 -23.57
N ASP A 142 -8.78 14.71 -22.66
CA ASP A 142 -8.12 15.64 -21.73
C ASP A 142 -7.24 14.91 -20.72
N GLU A 143 -7.70 13.76 -20.22
CA GLU A 143 -6.94 12.90 -19.31
C GLU A 143 -5.67 12.39 -20.00
N ILE A 144 -5.79 11.88 -21.23
CA ILE A 144 -4.64 11.47 -22.04
C ILE A 144 -3.68 12.65 -22.26
N ALA A 145 -4.19 13.82 -22.62
CA ALA A 145 -3.36 14.99 -22.88
C ALA A 145 -2.58 15.43 -21.63
N VAL A 146 -3.23 15.43 -20.46
CA VAL A 146 -2.56 15.74 -19.18
C VAL A 146 -1.55 14.66 -18.82
N SER A 147 -1.88 13.37 -18.96
CA SER A 147 -0.95 12.27 -18.65
C SER A 147 0.29 12.27 -19.55
N VAL A 148 0.14 12.57 -20.84
CA VAL A 148 1.27 12.69 -21.77
C VAL A 148 2.16 13.86 -21.40
N ALA A 149 1.58 15.01 -21.06
CA ALA A 149 2.34 16.17 -20.60
C ALA A 149 3.02 15.92 -19.25
N ASP A 150 2.34 15.26 -18.31
CA ASP A 150 2.86 14.88 -16.99
C ASP A 150 4.12 14.03 -17.13
N GLU A 151 4.05 12.93 -17.91
CA GLU A 151 5.20 12.04 -18.09
C GLU A 151 6.36 12.75 -18.80
N ALA A 152 6.09 13.52 -19.85
CA ALA A 152 7.12 14.31 -20.53
C ALA A 152 7.80 15.30 -19.59
N CYS A 153 7.04 15.98 -18.73
CA CYS A 153 7.57 16.90 -17.74
C CYS A 153 8.34 16.19 -16.62
N ARG A 154 7.87 15.02 -16.14
CA ARG A 154 8.59 14.21 -15.14
C ARG A 154 9.95 13.75 -15.65
N LEU A 155 10.01 13.31 -16.90
CA LEU A 155 11.28 12.92 -17.55
C LEU A 155 12.22 14.11 -17.72
N LYS A 156 11.69 15.25 -18.18
CA LYS A 156 12.47 16.48 -18.40
C LYS A 156 13.17 16.98 -17.13
N VAL A 157 12.53 16.85 -15.96
CA VAL A 157 13.04 17.38 -14.69
C VAL A 157 13.63 16.32 -13.76
N ASP A 158 13.77 15.08 -14.23
CA ASP A 158 14.20 13.92 -13.43
C ASP A 158 13.38 13.76 -12.12
N TYR A 159 12.07 13.98 -12.18
CA TYR A 159 11.21 13.90 -10.98
C TYR A 159 11.27 12.50 -10.34
N SER A 160 11.14 11.46 -11.17
CA SER A 160 11.16 10.07 -10.73
C SER A 160 12.53 9.65 -10.17
N GLY A 161 13.64 10.12 -10.76
CA GLY A 161 14.97 9.86 -10.23
C GLY A 161 15.22 10.56 -8.90
N ALA A 162 14.79 11.82 -8.76
CA ALA A 162 14.85 12.55 -7.49
C ALA A 162 14.06 11.83 -6.39
N ARG A 163 12.83 11.38 -6.70
CA ARG A 163 11.98 10.62 -5.77
C ARG A 163 12.61 9.28 -5.38
N LYS A 164 13.17 8.53 -6.34
CA LYS A 164 13.84 7.25 -6.07
C LYS A 164 15.04 7.41 -5.13
N ARG A 165 15.90 8.39 -5.39
CA ARG A 165 17.08 8.67 -4.55
C ARG A 165 16.68 9.11 -3.15
N ALA A 166 15.70 10.01 -3.03
CA ALA A 166 15.18 10.45 -1.74
C ALA A 166 14.56 9.30 -0.94
N TYR A 167 13.82 8.41 -1.61
CA TYR A 167 13.17 7.27 -0.96
C TYR A 167 14.17 6.24 -0.46
N ALA A 168 15.20 5.90 -1.26
CA ALA A 168 16.28 5.03 -0.81
C ALA A 168 17.00 5.62 0.43
N SER A 169 17.35 6.92 0.38
CA SER A 169 17.99 7.60 1.51
C SER A 169 17.12 7.61 2.78
N ALA A 170 15.81 7.83 2.63
CA ALA A 170 14.87 7.78 3.75
C ALA A 170 14.73 6.36 4.33
N GLN A 171 14.64 5.35 3.47
CA GLN A 171 14.59 3.94 3.88
C GLN A 171 15.84 3.55 4.66
N GLU A 172 17.03 3.89 4.17
CA GLU A 172 18.30 3.62 4.86
C GLU A 172 18.33 4.23 6.27
N LYS A 173 17.91 5.50 6.42
CA LYS A 173 17.86 6.18 7.71
C LYS A 173 16.87 5.52 8.68
N ILE A 174 15.67 5.18 8.20
CA ILE A 174 14.66 4.51 9.04
C ILE A 174 15.10 3.11 9.43
N ILE A 175 15.73 2.36 8.50
CA ILE A 175 16.29 1.04 8.79
C ILE A 175 17.36 1.14 9.87
N ALA A 176 18.29 2.09 9.73
CA ALA A 176 19.35 2.31 10.72
C ALA A 176 18.78 2.66 12.10
N ALA A 177 17.80 3.58 12.16
CA ALA A 177 17.19 4.01 13.41
C ALA A 177 16.30 2.94 14.08
N ASN A 178 15.74 2.01 13.30
CA ASN A 178 14.76 1.03 13.78
C ASN A 178 15.26 -0.42 13.70
N ARG A 179 16.57 -0.64 13.55
CA ARG A 179 17.14 -1.98 13.32
C ARG A 179 16.65 -3.04 14.33
N PRO A 180 16.64 -2.79 15.66
CA PRO A 180 16.14 -3.78 16.61
C PRO A 180 14.65 -4.11 16.43
N THR A 181 13.83 -3.11 16.08
CA THR A 181 12.40 -3.29 15.80
C THR A 181 12.21 -4.13 14.53
N LEU A 182 12.96 -3.82 13.47
CA LEU A 182 12.90 -4.55 12.20
C LEU A 182 13.37 -5.99 12.34
N ASP A 183 14.42 -6.26 13.12
CA ASP A 183 14.89 -7.62 13.37
C ASP A 183 13.81 -8.46 14.09
N ARG A 184 13.10 -7.85 15.05
CA ARG A 184 11.99 -8.52 15.75
C ARG A 184 10.76 -8.71 14.86
N LEU A 185 10.42 -7.73 14.02
CA LEU A 185 9.36 -7.87 13.02
C LEU A 185 9.71 -8.98 12.01
N SER A 186 10.98 -9.09 11.60
CA SER A 186 11.46 -10.18 10.76
C SER A 186 11.29 -11.54 11.44
N GLY A 187 11.67 -11.65 12.72
CA GLY A 187 11.46 -12.86 13.52
C GLY A 187 9.98 -13.26 13.61
N LEU A 188 9.11 -12.29 13.90
CA LEU A 188 7.65 -12.48 13.89
C LEU A 188 7.15 -12.97 12.52
N LEU A 189 7.54 -12.32 11.43
CA LEU A 189 7.07 -12.67 10.08
C LEU A 189 7.50 -14.08 9.67
N LYS A 190 8.69 -14.52 10.07
CA LYS A 190 9.15 -15.91 9.87
C LYS A 190 8.27 -16.91 10.62
N VAL A 191 7.93 -16.63 11.88
CA VAL A 191 7.01 -17.50 12.65
C VAL A 191 5.61 -17.50 12.02
N ARG A 192 5.10 -16.34 11.62
CA ARG A 192 3.80 -16.22 10.93
C ARG A 192 3.76 -17.04 9.65
N TYR A 193 4.81 -16.98 8.84
CA TYR A 193 4.92 -17.79 7.63
C TYR A 193 4.94 -19.29 7.95
N ALA A 194 5.75 -19.73 8.92
CA ALA A 194 5.80 -21.13 9.34
C ALA A 194 4.46 -21.64 9.89
N ASN A 195 3.69 -20.78 10.57
CA ASN A 195 2.34 -21.10 11.03
C ASN A 195 1.33 -21.11 9.87
N ALA A 196 1.44 -20.17 8.92
CA ALA A 196 0.60 -20.13 7.73
C ALA A 196 0.70 -21.43 6.92
N VAL A 197 1.92 -21.92 6.69
CA VAL A 197 2.16 -23.18 5.95
C VAL A 197 1.48 -24.39 6.61
N LYS A 198 1.27 -24.38 7.93
CA LYS A 198 0.59 -25.49 8.64
C LYS A 198 -0.94 -25.44 8.55
N ILE A 199 -1.51 -24.29 8.24
CA ILE A 199 -2.97 -24.07 8.21
C ILE A 199 -3.52 -23.89 6.80
N LEU A 200 -2.64 -23.64 5.82
CA LEU A 200 -3.00 -23.66 4.41
C LEU A 200 -3.08 -25.13 3.95
N PRO A 201 -4.16 -25.52 3.26
CA PRO A 201 -4.35 -26.87 2.74
C PRO A 201 -3.40 -27.21 1.58
#